data_AF-A0AAJ4R9C0-F1
#
_entry.id   AF-A0AAJ4R9C0-F1
#
_cell.length_a   1.000
_cell.length_b   1.000
_cell.length_c   1.000
_cell.angle_alpha   90.00
_cell.angle_beta   90.00
_cell.angle_gamma   90.00
#
_symmetry.space_group_name_H-M   'P 1'
#
loop_
_entity.id
_entity.type
_entity.pdbx_description
1 polymer ?
#
loop_
_entity_poly.entity_id
_entity_poly.type
_entity_poly.pdbx_seq_one_letter_code
_entity_poly.pdbx_strand_id
1 'polypeptide(L)' 'MWTFGGRNPHLRPWRRLGMTDPSILVTNDDGIDAHGIRALADALEAVGDVTVVAPPTTNPGPAAI' A
#
# COMPACT_ATOMS: atom_id res chain seq x y z
N MET A 1 -4.04 -23.16 -15.95
CA MET A 1 -3.72 -24.06 -14.83
C MET A 1 -2.36 -23.63 -14.29
N TRP A 2 -2.33 -22.85 -13.21
CA TRP A 2 -1.09 -22.33 -12.60
C TRP A 2 -0.98 -22.94 -11.21
N THR A 3 0.06 -23.75 -10.96
CA THR A 3 0.32 -24.36 -9.66
C THR A 3 1.09 -23.38 -8.78
N PHE A 4 0.48 -22.94 -7.67
CA PHE A 4 1.20 -22.36 -6.54
C PHE A 4 2.08 -23.44 -5.90
N GLY A 5 3.40 -23.29 -6.00
CA GLY A 5 4.34 -24.21 -5.38
C GLY A 5 5.75 -23.62 -5.39
N GLY A 6 6.18 -23.05 -4.26
CA GLY A 6 7.54 -22.58 -4.03
C GLY A 6 7.61 -21.10 -3.69
N ARG A 7 7.64 -20.78 -2.39
CA ARG A 7 8.16 -19.49 -1.91
C ARG A 7 9.62 -19.43 -2.35
N ASN A 8 9.91 -18.73 -3.44
CA ASN A 8 11.28 -18.47 -3.87
C ASN A 8 11.76 -17.16 -3.22
N PRO A 9 12.59 -17.19 -2.17
CA PRO A 9 13.05 -15.98 -1.47
C PRO A 9 14.00 -15.11 -2.31
N HIS A 10 14.36 -15.51 -3.53
CA HIS A 10 15.45 -14.91 -4.30
C HIS A 10 15.06 -13.82 -5.33
N LEU A 11 13.81 -13.39 -5.42
CA LEU A 11 13.37 -12.37 -6.39
C LEU A 11 12.92 -11.06 -5.73
N ARG A 12 13.73 -10.50 -4.82
CA ARG A 12 13.56 -9.12 -4.35
C ARG A 12 14.81 -8.30 -4.72
N PRO A 13 14.83 -7.60 -5.87
CA PRO A 13 16.02 -6.90 -6.36
C PRO A 13 16.58 -5.90 -5.34
N TRP A 14 15.71 -5.28 -4.55
CA TRP A 14 16.06 -4.31 -3.51
C TRP A 14 16.73 -4.94 -2.26
N ARG A 15 16.48 -6.23 -1.98
CA ARG A 15 17.09 -6.95 -0.84
C ARG A 15 18.57 -7.30 -1.05
N ARG A 16 19.13 -7.08 -2.25
CA ARG A 16 20.54 -7.37 -2.57
C ARG A 16 21.51 -6.27 -2.10
N LEU A 17 21.00 -5.08 -1.77
CA LEU A 17 21.81 -3.93 -1.37
C LEU A 17 21.83 -3.72 0.15
N GLY A 18 21.80 -4.76 0.98
CA GLY A 18 21.86 -4.61 2.45
C GLY A 18 20.78 -3.68 3.04
N MET A 19 19.76 -3.33 2.27
CA MET A 19 18.67 -2.46 2.68
C MET A 19 17.74 -3.27 3.56
N THR A 20 17.44 -2.73 4.75
CA THR A 20 16.31 -3.19 5.57
C THR A 20 15.04 -3.17 4.73
N ASP A 21 14.00 -3.88 5.19
CA ASP A 21 12.71 -3.79 4.52
C ASP A 21 12.31 -2.31 4.34
N PRO A 22 11.82 -1.93 3.15
CA PRO A 22 11.57 -0.54 2.81
C PRO A 22 10.49 0.03 3.73
N SER A 23 10.66 1.29 4.13
CA SER A 23 9.57 2.07 4.72
C SER A 23 8.78 2.72 3.58
N ILE A 24 7.46 2.54 3.61
CA ILE A 24 6.55 2.87 2.50
C ILE A 24 5.49 3.84 3.02
N LEU A 25 5.43 5.03 2.43
CA LEU A 25 4.36 6.00 2.66
C LEU A 25 3.29 5.84 1.57
N VAL A 26 2.05 5.57 1.99
CA VAL A 26 0.89 5.46 1.09
C VAL A 26 -0.04 6.65 1.35
N THR A 27 -0.42 7.35 0.28
CA THR A 27 -1.31 8.53 0.34
C THR A 27 -2.30 8.55 -0.83
N ASN A 28 -3.42 9.25 -0.67
CA ASN A 28 -4.42 9.53 -1.69
C ASN A 28 -5.15 10.85 -1.40
N ASP A 29 -5.99 11.30 -2.32
CA ASP A 29 -6.87 12.47 -2.20
C ASP A 29 -8.33 12.13 -1.85
N ASP A 30 -8.79 10.89 -2.10
CA ASP A 30 -10.14 10.43 -1.75
C ASP A 30 -10.40 10.38 -0.22
N GLY A 31 -9.33 10.24 0.56
CA GLY A 31 -9.36 10.19 2.03
C GLY A 31 -9.07 8.83 2.64
N ILE A 32 -8.86 8.85 3.97
CA ILE A 32 -8.37 7.72 4.75
C ILE A 32 -9.32 6.51 4.78
N ASP A 33 -10.62 6.74 4.56
CA ASP A 33 -11.60 5.65 4.49
C ASP A 33 -11.79 5.05 3.09
N ALA A 34 -11.10 5.56 2.07
CA ALA A 34 -11.25 5.05 0.71
C ALA A 34 -10.82 3.58 0.62
N HIS A 35 -11.63 2.76 -0.05
CA HIS A 35 -11.30 1.34 -0.25
C HIS A 35 -9.97 1.16 -1.01
N GLY A 36 -9.67 2.06 -1.95
CA GLY A 36 -8.44 2.00 -2.76
C GLY A 36 -7.17 2.11 -1.92
N ILE A 37 -7.10 3.07 -0.99
CA ILE A 37 -5.89 3.24 -0.16
C ILE A 37 -5.70 2.10 0.84
N ARG A 38 -6.80 1.53 1.37
CA ARG A 38 -6.75 0.33 2.21
C ARG A 38 -6.24 -0.89 1.46
N ALA A 39 -6.83 -1.19 0.30
CA ALA A 39 -6.41 -2.34 -0.51
C ALA A 39 -4.94 -2.24 -0.95
N LEU A 40 -4.46 -1.02 -1.25
CA LEU A 40 -3.06 -0.79 -1.58
C LEU A 40 -2.14 -0.98 -0.38
N ALA A 41 -2.51 -0.46 0.79
CA ALA A 41 -1.74 -0.64 2.02
C ALA A 41 -1.60 -2.13 2.37
N ASP A 42 -2.70 -2.89 2.37
CA ASP A 42 -2.73 -4.33 2.66
C ASP A 42 -1.80 -5.12 1.71
N ALA A 43 -1.79 -4.76 0.42
CA ALA A 43 -0.92 -5.41 -0.56
C ALA A 43 0.58 -5.10 -0.34
N LEU A 44 0.89 -3.93 0.22
CA LEU A 44 2.26 -3.46 0.44
C LEU A 44 2.86 -3.93 1.76
N GLU A 45 2.06 -4.41 2.71
CA GLU A 45 2.57 -5.01 3.96
C GLU A 45 3.53 -6.20 3.70
N ALA A 46 3.34 -6.93 2.60
CA ALA A 46 4.23 -8.01 2.18
C ALA A 46 5.56 -7.52 1.56
N VAL A 47 5.69 -6.21 1.32
CA VAL A 47 6.85 -5.56 0.68
C VAL A 47 7.72 -4.85 1.72
N GLY A 48 7.13 -4.20 2.71
CA GLY A 48 7.84 -3.44 3.74
C GLY A 48 6.92 -2.85 4.82
N ASP A 49 7.47 -1.94 5.62
CA ASP A 49 6.73 -1.26 6.69
C ASP A 49 5.89 -0.12 6.11
N VAL A 50 4.56 -0.18 6.28
CA VAL A 50 3.61 0.70 5.62
C VAL A 50 3.07 1.75 6.59
N THR A 51 3.16 3.02 6.21
CA THR A 51 2.50 4.14 6.87
C THR A 51 1.49 4.77 5.92
N VAL A 52 0.24 4.88 6.36
CA VAL A 52 -0.84 5.50 5.57
C VAL A 52 -1.08 6.92 6.05
N VAL A 53 -1.05 7.89 5.14
CA VAL A 53 -1.40 9.29 5.41
C VAL A 53 -2.33 9.78 4.33
N ALA A 54 -3.54 10.15 4.70
CA ALA A 54 -4.55 10.67 3.80
C ALA A 54 -5.40 11.72 4.51
N PRO A 55 -6.08 12.62 3.78
CA PRO A 55 -7.05 13.51 4.39
C PRO A 55 -8.15 12.68 5.09
N PRO A 56 -8.80 13.22 6.14
CA PRO A 56 -10.03 12.61 6.62
C PRO A 56 -11.02 12.56 5.46
N THR A 57 -11.88 11.55 5.48
CA THR A 57 -12.87 11.30 4.43
C THR A 57 -13.60 12.59 4.10
N THR A 58 -13.44 13.06 2.86
CA THR A 58 -14.19 14.20 2.36
C THR A 58 -15.66 13.79 2.40
N ASN A 59 -16.42 14.37 3.32
CA ASN A 59 -17.85 14.49 3.14
C ASN A 59 -17.98 15.58 2.06
N PRO A 60 -18.36 15.27 0.81
CA PRO A 60 -18.72 16.32 -0.12
C PRO A 60 -19.97 16.97 0.50
N GLY A 61 -19.78 18.06 1.23
CA GLY A 61 -20.90 18.91 1.64
C GLY A 61 -21.80 19.18 0.43
N PRO A 62 -23.09 19.45 0.64
CA PRO A 62 -24.06 19.53 -0.45
C PRO A 62 -23.52 20.40 -1.57
N ALA A 63 -23.54 19.88 -2.79
CA ALA A 63 -23.01 20.52 -3.98
C ALA A 63 -23.34 22.02 -3.93
N ALA A 64 -22.30 22.86 -3.96
CA ALA A 64 -22.46 24.29 -4.01
C ALA A 64 -23.36 24.63 -5.20
N ILE A 65 -24.56 25.09 -4.86
CA ILE A 65 -25.57 25.68 -5.74
C ILE A 65 -25.05 26.91 -6.46
#